data_AF-A0A1V6H860-F1
#
_entry.id   AF-A0A1V6H860-F1
#
_cell.length_a   1.000
_cell.length_b   1.000
_cell.length_c   1.000
_cell.angle_alpha   90.00
_cell.angle_beta   90.00
_cell.angle_gamma   90.00
#
_symmetry.space_group_name_H-M   'P 1'
#
loop_
_entity.id
_entity.type
_entity.pdbx_description
1 polymer ?
#
loop_
_entity_poly.entity_id
_entity_poly.type
_entity_poly.pdbx_seq_one_letter_code
_entity_poly.pdbx_strand_id
1 'polypeptide(L)'
;MSLFTPEQLVKMMRSFGIRGELVPVVSLCLGPCEVTVAEMVGAYTTFPNKGIRVEPLYVTHIEDANGNLIASFIPKTEEVIDELTSYKMLNMLTGVMDGGTGIRVRYRYNVHAPAGGKTGTTQNHADGWFIGFTPTLVSGVWVGFEDRTVHFNSMLHGQGASMALPIWAYYIDKVLKDPTLGYDPTQRFDIPASFNADEGCKLETTVEYSE
;
A
#
# COMPACT_ATOMS: atom_id res chain seq x y z
N MET A 1 -6.25 21.35 -19.10
CA MET A 1 -7.08 20.57 -18.16
C MET A 1 -6.31 20.47 -16.86
N SER A 2 -6.92 20.80 -15.72
CA SER A 2 -6.28 20.69 -14.40
C SER A 2 -6.01 19.21 -14.09
N LEU A 3 -4.77 18.88 -13.72
CA LEU A 3 -4.35 17.53 -13.28
C LEU A 3 -4.93 17.13 -11.91
N PHE A 4 -5.66 18.03 -11.25
CA PHE A 4 -6.05 17.93 -9.84
C PHE A 4 -7.56 18.05 -9.63
N THR A 5 -8.37 17.46 -10.52
CA THR A 5 -9.83 17.42 -10.32
C THR A 5 -10.28 16.09 -9.72
N PRO A 6 -11.41 16.06 -8.98
CA PRO A 6 -11.95 14.81 -8.44
C PRO A 6 -12.22 13.73 -9.50
N GLU A 7 -12.62 14.11 -10.71
CA GLU A 7 -12.88 13.17 -11.82
C GLU A 7 -11.59 12.51 -12.30
N GLN A 8 -10.48 13.26 -12.35
CA GLN A 8 -9.17 12.68 -12.68
C GLN A 8 -8.71 11.72 -11.57
N LEU A 9 -8.96 12.04 -10.31
CA LEU A 9 -8.68 11.13 -9.20
C LEU A 9 -9.50 9.84 -9.32
N VAL A 10 -10.80 9.92 -9.65
CA VAL A 10 -11.61 8.72 -9.91
C VAL A 10 -11.00 7.88 -11.03
N LYS A 11 -10.63 8.51 -12.17
CA LYS A 11 -10.00 7.79 -13.28
C LYS A 11 -8.68 7.11 -12.86
N MET A 12 -7.87 7.78 -12.05
CA MET A 12 -6.64 7.20 -11.49
C MET A 12 -6.95 6.03 -10.56
N MET A 13 -7.89 6.15 -9.63
CA MET A 13 -8.27 5.04 -8.74
C MET A 13 -8.77 3.81 -9.53
N ARG A 14 -9.46 4.03 -10.67
CA ARG A 14 -9.89 2.95 -11.57
C ARG A 14 -8.71 2.21 -12.21
N SER A 15 -7.65 2.90 -12.66
CA SER A 15 -6.45 2.25 -13.21
C SER A 15 -5.67 1.47 -12.14
N PHE A 16 -5.74 1.91 -10.88
CA PHE A 16 -5.28 1.14 -9.72
C PHE A 16 -6.18 -0.08 -9.37
N GLY A 17 -7.26 -0.31 -10.11
CA GLY A 17 -8.11 -1.49 -9.96
C GLY A 17 -9.22 -1.37 -8.91
N ILE A 18 -9.50 -0.16 -8.40
CA ILE A 18 -10.62 0.07 -7.46
C ILE A 18 -11.93 0.06 -8.25
N ARG A 19 -12.86 -0.86 -7.96
CA ARG A 19 -14.09 -1.09 -8.75
C ARG A 19 -15.38 -0.63 -8.07
N GLY A 20 -15.37 -0.41 -6.75
CA GLY A 20 -16.51 0.11 -5.98
C GLY A 20 -17.06 1.48 -6.42
N GLU A 21 -18.12 1.97 -5.78
CA GLU A 21 -18.66 3.30 -6.06
C GLU A 21 -17.65 4.40 -5.68
N LEU A 22 -17.38 5.32 -6.60
CA LEU A 22 -16.46 6.43 -6.41
C LEU A 22 -17.15 7.74 -6.79
N VAL A 23 -17.47 8.55 -5.78
CA VAL A 23 -18.08 9.86 -5.98
C VAL A 23 -16.97 10.90 -6.19
N PRO A 24 -16.96 11.67 -7.31
CA PRO A 24 -15.91 12.65 -7.60
C PRO A 24 -16.07 13.92 -6.74
N VAL A 25 -15.69 13.82 -5.47
CA VAL A 25 -15.64 14.94 -4.51
C VAL A 25 -14.22 15.15 -4.01
N VAL A 26 -13.90 16.36 -3.55
CA VAL A 26 -12.55 16.68 -3.04
C VAL A 26 -12.15 15.77 -1.88
N SER A 27 -13.09 15.41 -1.01
CA SER A 27 -12.83 14.51 0.11
C SER A 27 -12.47 13.09 -0.31
N LEU A 28 -12.59 12.72 -1.59
CA LEU A 28 -12.22 11.39 -2.09
C LEU A 28 -10.76 11.03 -1.75
N CYS A 29 -9.87 12.02 -1.70
CA CYS A 29 -8.47 11.82 -1.28
C CYS A 29 -8.30 11.37 0.19
N LEU A 30 -9.35 11.48 1.01
CA LEU A 30 -9.38 11.02 2.40
C LEU A 30 -10.05 9.64 2.56
N GLY A 31 -10.47 9.00 1.46
CA GLY A 31 -11.04 7.65 1.46
C GLY A 31 -12.47 7.50 2.01
N PRO A 32 -13.46 8.32 1.58
CA PRO A 32 -14.86 8.14 1.94
C PRO A 32 -15.55 6.98 1.20
N CYS A 33 -14.81 6.28 0.32
CA CYS A 33 -15.32 5.17 -0.47
C CYS A 33 -15.02 3.81 0.19
N GLU A 34 -15.84 2.83 -0.12
CA GLU A 34 -15.63 1.45 0.33
C GLU A 34 -14.77 0.69 -0.68
N VAL A 35 -13.76 -0.01 -0.18
CA VAL A 35 -12.80 -0.77 -0.98
C VAL A 35 -12.47 -2.07 -0.26
N THR A 36 -12.42 -3.17 -1.00
CA THR A 36 -12.05 -4.46 -0.45
C THR A 36 -10.54 -4.55 -0.15
N VAL A 37 -10.15 -5.43 0.78
CA VAL A 37 -8.72 -5.72 1.03
C VAL A 37 -8.03 -6.23 -0.24
N ALA A 38 -8.72 -7.03 -1.06
CA ALA A 38 -8.19 -7.56 -2.31
C ALA A 38 -7.88 -6.45 -3.33
N GLU A 39 -8.77 -5.47 -3.49
CA GLU A 39 -8.54 -4.30 -4.34
C GLU A 39 -7.37 -3.44 -3.82
N MET A 40 -7.31 -3.20 -2.50
CA MET A 40 -6.20 -2.43 -1.91
C MET A 40 -4.85 -3.13 -2.07
N VAL A 41 -4.78 -4.44 -1.82
CA VAL A 41 -3.55 -5.22 -2.03
C VAL A 41 -3.16 -5.22 -3.50
N GLY A 42 -4.12 -5.44 -4.41
CA GLY A 42 -3.91 -5.36 -5.85
C GLY A 42 -3.37 -4.00 -6.29
N ALA A 43 -3.96 -2.90 -5.82
CA ALA A 43 -3.49 -1.54 -6.09
C ALA A 43 -2.06 -1.30 -5.59
N TYR A 44 -1.71 -1.79 -4.40
CA TYR A 44 -0.37 -1.59 -3.84
C TYR A 44 0.72 -2.43 -4.52
N THR A 45 0.38 -3.46 -5.30
CA THR A 45 1.38 -4.18 -6.14
C THR A 45 2.11 -3.25 -7.10
N THR A 46 1.46 -2.17 -7.53
CA THR A 46 2.03 -1.17 -8.43
C THR A 46 3.35 -0.59 -7.94
N PHE A 47 3.50 -0.32 -6.64
CA PHE A 47 4.65 0.42 -6.12
C PHE A 47 5.96 -0.37 -6.09
N PRO A 48 6.04 -1.57 -5.46
CA PRO A 48 7.25 -2.39 -5.51
C PRO A 48 7.51 -2.99 -6.90
N ASN A 49 6.50 -3.01 -7.78
CA ASN A 49 6.58 -3.60 -9.11
C ASN A 49 6.71 -2.53 -10.22
N LYS A 50 7.48 -1.47 -9.98
CA LYS A 50 7.90 -0.49 -11.00
C LYS A 50 6.75 0.20 -11.74
N GLY A 51 5.60 0.38 -11.09
CA GLY A 51 4.41 0.99 -11.68
C GLY A 51 3.44 0.02 -12.34
N ILE A 52 3.72 -1.28 -12.32
CA ILE A 52 2.88 -2.33 -12.91
C ILE A 52 1.97 -2.93 -11.84
N ARG A 53 0.67 -2.70 -11.96
CA ARG A 53 -0.35 -3.38 -11.16
C ARG A 53 -0.53 -4.81 -11.61
N VAL A 54 -0.68 -5.73 -10.65
CA VAL A 54 -1.04 -7.13 -10.88
C VAL A 54 -2.38 -7.42 -10.23
N GLU A 55 -3.36 -7.91 -11.00
CA GLU A 55 -4.63 -8.36 -10.46
C GLU A 55 -4.44 -9.69 -9.69
N PRO A 56 -4.89 -9.80 -8.43
CA PRO A 56 -4.79 -11.04 -7.67
C PRO A 56 -5.42 -12.24 -8.41
N LEU A 57 -4.66 -13.33 -8.51
CA LEU A 57 -5.10 -14.57 -9.14
C LEU A 57 -5.18 -15.69 -8.10
N TYR A 58 -6.37 -16.28 -7.90
CA TYR A 58 -6.60 -17.34 -6.92
C TYR A 58 -6.53 -18.75 -7.50
N VAL A 59 -6.79 -18.89 -8.80
CA VAL A 59 -6.79 -20.19 -9.50
C VAL A 59 -5.83 -20.06 -10.68
N THR A 60 -4.77 -20.87 -10.71
CA THR A 60 -3.77 -20.86 -11.78
C THR A 60 -4.12 -21.81 -12.92
N HIS A 61 -4.78 -22.93 -12.61
CA HIS A 61 -5.25 -23.90 -13.58
C HIS A 61 -6.33 -24.81 -12.99
N ILE A 62 -7.05 -25.51 -13.85
CA ILE A 62 -8.07 -26.52 -13.52
C ILE A 62 -7.75 -27.76 -14.35
N GLU A 63 -7.72 -28.93 -13.73
CA GLU A 63 -7.47 -30.22 -14.37
C GLU A 63 -8.61 -31.20 -14.10
N ASP A 64 -8.78 -32.20 -14.97
CA ASP A 64 -9.65 -33.35 -14.71
C ASP A 64 -8.96 -34.40 -13.82
N ALA A 65 -9.68 -35.46 -13.44
CA ALA A 65 -9.16 -36.53 -12.59
C ALA A 65 -8.00 -37.34 -13.21
N ASN A 66 -7.79 -37.22 -14.53
CA ASN A 66 -6.70 -37.86 -15.25
C ASN A 66 -5.48 -36.93 -15.42
N GLY A 67 -5.54 -35.70 -14.90
CA GLY A 67 -4.50 -34.69 -15.05
C GLY A 67 -4.55 -33.95 -16.39
N ASN A 68 -5.66 -34.01 -17.13
CA ASN A 68 -5.80 -33.23 -18.36
C ASN A 68 -6.17 -31.79 -18.02
N LEU A 69 -5.38 -30.84 -18.53
CA LEU A 69 -5.61 -29.40 -18.35
C LEU A 69 -6.91 -28.94 -19.02
N ILE A 70 -7.86 -28.43 -18.24
CA ILE A 70 -9.14 -27.87 -18.70
C ILE A 70 -8.99 -26.36 -18.94
N ALA A 71 -8.34 -25.67 -18.02
CA ALA A 71 -8.14 -24.22 -18.08
C ALA A 71 -6.84 -23.83 -17.41
N SER A 72 -6.19 -22.79 -17.91
CA SER A 72 -5.05 -22.13 -17.30
C SER A 72 -5.28 -20.62 -17.29
N PHE A 73 -4.88 -19.98 -16.21
CA PHE A 73 -5.09 -18.56 -15.98
C PHE A 73 -3.75 -17.90 -15.68
N ILE A 74 -3.50 -16.79 -16.34
CA ILE A 74 -2.33 -15.95 -16.11
C ILE A 74 -2.75 -14.65 -15.41
N PRO A 75 -1.92 -14.09 -14.51
CA PRO A 75 -2.22 -12.80 -13.89
C PRO A 75 -2.39 -11.71 -14.93
N LYS A 76 -3.42 -10.87 -14.76
CA LYS A 76 -3.59 -9.66 -15.58
C LYS A 76 -2.71 -8.56 -15.01
N THR A 77 -1.89 -7.95 -15.86
CA THR A 77 -1.02 -6.84 -15.50
C THR A 77 -1.37 -5.58 -16.27
N GLU A 78 -1.16 -4.43 -15.64
CA GLU A 78 -1.45 -3.12 -16.22
C GLU A 78 -0.40 -2.12 -15.72
N GLU A 79 0.22 -1.37 -16.63
CA GLU A 79 1.08 -0.24 -16.25
C GLU A 79 0.20 0.95 -15.86
N VAL A 80 0.32 1.38 -14.61
CA VAL A 80 -0.57 2.39 -14.00
C VAL A 80 0.13 3.73 -13.86
N ILE A 81 1.41 3.69 -13.49
CA ILE A 81 2.30 4.83 -13.37
C ILE A 81 3.64 4.47 -13.99
N ASP A 82 4.42 5.47 -14.40
CA ASP A 82 5.77 5.24 -14.89
C ASP A 82 6.72 4.82 -13.76
N GLU A 83 7.82 4.19 -14.14
CA GLU A 83 8.81 3.64 -13.21
C GLU A 83 9.44 4.73 -12.31
N LEU A 84 9.71 5.93 -12.83
CA LEU A 84 10.28 7.04 -12.05
C LEU A 84 9.30 7.52 -10.97
N THR A 85 8.00 7.63 -11.30
CA THR A 85 6.94 7.92 -10.34
C THR A 85 6.85 6.83 -9.28
N SER A 86 7.00 5.55 -9.66
CA SER A 86 7.00 4.44 -8.71
C SER A 86 8.15 4.53 -7.70
N TYR A 87 9.35 4.95 -8.12
CA TYR A 87 10.49 5.14 -7.21
C TYR A 87 10.26 6.27 -6.20
N LYS A 88 9.64 7.37 -6.64
CA LYS A 88 9.21 8.44 -5.73
C LYS A 88 8.20 7.92 -4.70
N MET A 89 7.23 7.13 -5.14
CA MET A 89 6.26 6.49 -4.23
C MET A 89 6.93 5.53 -3.25
N LEU A 90 7.91 4.73 -3.69
CA LEU A 90 8.68 3.86 -2.81
C LEU A 90 9.43 4.66 -1.74
N ASN A 91 10.09 5.76 -2.11
CA ASN A 91 10.75 6.63 -1.14
C ASN A 91 9.76 7.20 -0.11
N MET A 92 8.61 7.71 -0.55
CA MET A 92 7.59 8.24 0.37
C MET A 92 7.00 7.16 1.30
N LEU A 93 6.70 5.96 0.77
CA LEU A 93 6.07 4.87 1.53
C LEU A 93 7.06 4.16 2.47
N THR A 94 8.35 4.14 2.15
CA THR A 94 9.42 3.71 3.08
C THR A 94 9.61 4.76 4.19
N GLY A 95 9.55 6.05 3.86
CA GLY A 95 9.58 7.14 4.85
C GLY A 95 8.48 7.03 5.92
N VAL A 96 7.27 6.55 5.56
CA VAL A 96 6.20 6.26 6.54
C VAL A 96 6.63 5.23 7.59
N MET A 97 7.43 4.25 7.18
CA MET A 97 7.92 3.16 8.03
C MET A 97 9.14 3.54 8.85
N ASP A 98 9.98 4.43 8.32
CA ASP A 98 11.29 4.73 8.93
C ASP A 98 11.26 6.00 9.80
N GLY A 99 10.27 6.89 9.59
CA GLY A 99 10.10 8.10 10.40
C GLY A 99 8.64 8.55 10.61
N GLY A 100 7.70 7.98 9.86
CA GLY A 100 6.31 8.42 9.87
C GLY A 100 5.38 7.61 10.77
N THR A 101 4.09 7.62 10.45
CA THR A 101 3.04 6.94 11.24
C THR A 101 3.20 5.42 11.36
N GLY A 102 4.00 4.79 10.49
CA GLY A 102 4.31 3.36 10.50
C GLY A 102 5.53 2.98 11.35
N ILE A 103 6.21 3.95 11.98
CA ILE A 103 7.51 3.78 12.65
C ILE A 103 7.56 2.65 13.70
N ARG A 104 6.40 2.29 14.28
CA ARG A 104 6.28 1.15 15.22
C ARG A 104 6.78 -0.16 14.62
N VAL A 105 6.66 -0.36 13.32
CA VAL A 105 7.18 -1.56 12.64
C VAL A 105 8.67 -1.76 12.93
N ARG A 106 9.45 -0.67 12.95
CA ARG A 106 10.89 -0.70 13.26
C ARG A 106 11.15 -0.88 14.74
N TYR A 107 10.80 0.11 15.57
CA TYR A 107 11.29 0.14 16.96
C TYR A 107 10.53 -0.77 17.92
N ARG A 108 9.27 -1.12 17.61
CA ARG A 108 8.41 -1.91 18.51
C ARG A 108 8.31 -3.37 18.09
N TYR A 109 8.21 -3.61 16.78
CA TYR A 109 8.06 -4.97 16.24
C TYR A 109 9.35 -5.53 15.64
N ASN A 110 10.44 -4.75 15.61
CA ASN A 110 11.77 -5.20 15.21
C ASN A 110 11.85 -5.76 13.77
N VAL A 111 10.98 -5.29 12.88
CA VAL A 111 11.00 -5.66 11.46
C VAL A 111 11.88 -4.65 10.73
N HIS A 112 13.11 -5.05 10.38
CA HIS A 112 14.10 -4.20 9.72
C HIS A 112 14.32 -4.50 8.23
N ALA A 113 13.60 -5.48 7.69
CA ALA A 113 13.63 -5.78 6.25
C ALA A 113 13.19 -4.54 5.42
N PRO A 114 13.72 -4.35 4.21
CA PRO A 114 13.26 -3.31 3.30
C PRO A 114 11.76 -3.41 3.08
N ALA A 115 11.03 -2.36 3.48
CA ALA A 115 9.59 -2.37 3.46
C ALA A 115 9.04 -0.94 3.37
N GLY A 116 7.94 -0.80 2.63
CA GLY A 116 7.14 0.42 2.59
C GLY A 116 5.71 0.11 3.08
N GLY A 117 4.96 1.14 3.42
CA GLY A 117 3.56 0.95 3.79
C GLY A 117 2.84 2.22 4.12
N LYS A 118 1.54 2.09 4.40
CA LYS A 118 0.70 3.21 4.78
C LYS A 118 -0.36 2.80 5.79
N THR A 119 -0.50 3.64 6.81
CA THR A 119 -1.60 3.60 7.77
C THR A 119 -2.86 4.22 7.17
N GLY A 120 -4.02 3.61 7.41
CA GLY A 120 -5.33 4.22 7.18
C GLY A 120 -6.14 4.21 8.48
N THR A 121 -6.89 5.28 8.72
CA THR A 121 -7.77 5.42 9.88
C THR A 121 -9.01 6.15 9.40
N THR A 122 -10.17 5.51 9.49
CA THR A 122 -11.43 6.17 9.13
C THR A 122 -11.91 7.08 10.26
N GLN A 123 -12.86 7.95 9.93
CA GLN A 123 -13.51 8.80 10.94
C GLN A 123 -14.18 7.94 12.02
N ASN A 124 -14.31 8.50 13.22
CA ASN A 124 -14.78 7.80 14.42
C ASN A 124 -13.97 6.55 14.81
N HIS A 125 -12.82 6.30 14.17
CA HIS A 125 -11.97 5.16 14.49
C HIS A 125 -12.66 3.80 14.30
N ALA A 126 -13.58 3.72 13.33
CA ALA A 126 -14.33 2.51 13.02
C ALA A 126 -13.47 1.47 12.27
N ASP A 127 -12.55 1.94 11.42
CA ASP A 127 -11.69 1.10 10.61
C ASP A 127 -10.22 1.48 10.77
N GLY A 128 -9.41 0.48 11.09
CA GLY A 128 -7.96 0.53 11.07
C GLY A 128 -7.42 -0.22 9.87
N TRP A 129 -6.65 0.46 9.04
CA TRP A 129 -5.99 -0.14 7.89
C TRP A 129 -4.47 -0.05 8.01
N PHE A 130 -3.81 -1.08 7.51
CA PHE A 130 -2.39 -1.02 7.21
C PHE A 130 -2.11 -1.87 5.97
N ILE A 131 -1.64 -1.22 4.91
CA ILE A 131 -1.13 -1.90 3.72
C ILE A 131 0.38 -1.73 3.70
N GLY A 132 1.11 -2.83 3.63
CA GLY A 132 2.56 -2.82 3.62
C GLY A 132 3.11 -3.82 2.60
N PHE A 133 4.36 -3.59 2.20
CA PHE A 133 5.03 -4.43 1.22
C PHE A 133 6.53 -4.51 1.48
N THR A 134 7.11 -5.64 1.10
CA THR A 134 8.55 -5.82 0.83
C THR A 134 8.77 -5.76 -0.69
N PRO A 135 10.00 -5.92 -1.21
CA PRO A 135 10.22 -5.92 -2.67
C PRO A 135 9.41 -6.98 -3.44
N THR A 136 9.04 -8.08 -2.79
CA THR A 136 8.42 -9.26 -3.44
C THR A 136 7.08 -9.69 -2.85
N LEU A 137 6.59 -9.00 -1.82
CA LEU A 137 5.33 -9.34 -1.17
C LEU A 137 4.56 -8.10 -0.77
N VAL A 138 3.30 -8.01 -1.20
CA VAL A 138 2.33 -7.03 -0.71
C VAL A 138 1.32 -7.74 0.18
N SER A 139 0.98 -7.13 1.31
CA SER A 139 -0.08 -7.62 2.19
C SER A 139 -0.82 -6.47 2.86
N GLY A 140 -2.11 -6.69 3.10
CA GLY A 140 -3.00 -5.70 3.66
C GLY A 140 -3.76 -6.27 4.85
N VAL A 141 -3.91 -5.45 5.89
CA VAL A 141 -4.73 -5.75 7.05
C VAL A 141 -5.77 -4.66 7.21
N TRP A 142 -7.02 -5.08 7.36
CA TRP A 142 -8.11 -4.28 7.86
C TRP A 142 -8.57 -4.87 9.19
N VAL A 143 -8.87 -3.97 10.14
CA VAL A 143 -9.54 -4.31 11.39
C VAL A 143 -10.69 -3.34 11.54
N GLY A 144 -11.87 -3.86 11.81
CA GLY A 144 -13.07 -3.09 12.07
C GLY A 144 -14.18 -4.01 12.52
N PHE A 145 -15.39 -3.48 12.54
CA PHE A 145 -16.60 -4.24 12.84
C PHE A 145 -17.61 -4.05 11.71
N GLU A 146 -18.43 -5.07 11.46
CA GLU A 146 -19.47 -5.03 10.42
C GLU A 146 -20.42 -3.83 10.64
N ASP A 147 -20.81 -3.60 11.90
CA ASP A 147 -21.57 -2.42 12.30
C ASP A 147 -20.62 -1.30 12.73
N ARG A 148 -20.51 -0.26 11.90
CA ARG A 148 -19.64 0.91 12.16
C ARG A 148 -19.99 1.71 13.43
N THR A 149 -21.13 1.47 14.06
CA THR A 149 -21.44 2.07 15.37
C THR A 149 -20.56 1.50 16.49
N VAL A 150 -20.01 0.30 16.30
CA VAL A 150 -19.03 -0.30 17.19
C VAL A 150 -17.65 0.15 16.76
N HIS A 151 -17.05 1.05 17.52
CA HIS A 151 -15.73 1.59 17.24
C HIS A 151 -14.94 1.84 18.53
N PHE A 152 -13.64 2.10 18.39
CA PHE A 152 -12.82 2.46 19.56
C PHE A 152 -13.18 3.85 20.06
N ASN A 153 -13.17 4.02 21.39
CA ASN A 153 -13.52 5.29 22.04
C ASN A 153 -12.43 6.37 21.92
N SER A 154 -11.25 6.06 21.36
CA SER A 154 -10.17 7.05 21.20
C SER A 154 -9.21 6.74 20.06
N MET A 155 -8.61 7.81 19.51
CA MET A 155 -7.58 7.74 18.47
C MET A 155 -6.35 6.93 18.91
N LEU A 156 -6.03 6.93 20.20
CA LEU A 156 -4.90 6.17 20.74
C LEU A 156 -5.00 4.68 20.38
N HIS A 157 -6.20 4.12 20.51
CA HIS A 157 -6.48 2.71 20.27
C HIS A 157 -7.00 2.44 18.85
N GLY A 158 -7.79 3.36 18.29
CA GLY A 158 -8.52 3.15 17.06
C GLY A 158 -7.84 3.66 15.77
N GLN A 159 -6.56 4.02 15.83
CA GLN A 159 -5.78 4.33 14.64
C GLN A 159 -5.20 3.08 13.98
N GLY A 160 -4.97 3.11 12.67
CA GLY A 160 -4.40 1.99 11.90
C GLY A 160 -3.05 1.48 12.46
N ALA A 161 -2.25 2.38 13.04
CA ALA A 161 -0.98 2.03 13.70
C ALA A 161 -1.13 1.24 15.03
N SER A 162 -2.33 1.22 15.61
CA SER A 162 -2.68 0.47 16.83
C SER A 162 -3.53 -0.77 16.52
N MET A 163 -4.35 -0.72 15.48
CA MET A 163 -5.27 -1.82 15.12
C MET A 163 -4.65 -2.81 14.13
N ALA A 164 -4.35 -2.35 12.91
CA ALA A 164 -3.97 -3.22 11.79
C ALA A 164 -2.46 -3.46 11.68
N LEU A 165 -1.66 -2.41 11.91
CA LEU A 165 -0.19 -2.47 11.82
C LEU A 165 0.44 -3.59 12.67
N PRO A 166 0.02 -3.85 13.92
CA PRO A 166 0.62 -4.94 14.72
C PRO A 166 0.44 -6.31 14.07
N ILE A 167 -0.75 -6.59 13.53
CA ILE A 167 -1.05 -7.86 12.86
C ILE A 167 -0.16 -8.02 11.63
N TRP A 168 -0.04 -6.96 10.82
CA TRP A 168 0.84 -6.97 9.66
C TRP A 168 2.30 -7.22 10.05
N ALA A 169 2.79 -6.56 11.11
CA ALA A 169 4.15 -6.70 11.58
C ALA A 169 4.46 -8.13 12.08
N TYR A 170 3.54 -8.75 12.83
CA TYR A 170 3.69 -10.15 13.25
C TYR A 170 3.64 -11.12 12.07
N TYR A 171 2.75 -10.87 11.10
CA TYR A 171 2.64 -11.69 9.89
C TYR A 171 3.94 -11.63 9.09
N ILE A 172 4.42 -10.43 8.74
CA ILE A 172 5.59 -10.29 7.88
C ILE A 172 6.86 -10.78 8.57
N ASP A 173 7.00 -10.58 9.88
CA ASP A 173 8.14 -11.10 10.64
C ASP A 173 8.21 -12.63 10.58
N LYS A 174 7.06 -13.30 10.72
CA LYS A 174 6.98 -14.77 10.57
C LYS A 174 7.30 -15.22 9.15
N VAL A 175 6.74 -14.54 8.14
CA VAL A 175 7.00 -14.86 6.73
C VAL A 175 8.49 -14.75 6.40
N LEU A 176 9.13 -13.66 6.82
CA LEU A 176 10.53 -13.39 6.50
C LEU A 176 11.52 -14.24 7.30
N LYS A 177 11.09 -14.83 8.43
CA LYS A 177 11.89 -15.77 9.22
C LYS A 177 11.74 -17.22 8.76
N ASP A 178 10.77 -17.53 7.90
CA ASP A 178 10.54 -18.87 7.38
C ASP A 178 11.21 -19.04 6.01
N PRO A 179 12.38 -19.71 5.93
CA PRO A 179 13.09 -19.88 4.68
C PRO A 179 12.34 -20.78 3.68
N THR A 180 11.36 -21.57 4.12
CA THR A 180 10.59 -22.46 3.25
C THR A 180 9.64 -21.71 2.32
N LEU A 181 9.29 -20.46 2.67
CA LEU A 181 8.43 -19.59 1.87
C LEU A 181 9.17 -18.86 0.74
N GLY A 182 10.51 -18.87 0.75
CA GLY A 182 11.32 -18.31 -0.34
C GLY A 182 11.42 -16.78 -0.39
N TYR A 183 11.00 -16.07 0.66
CA TYR A 183 11.16 -14.61 0.76
C TYR A 183 12.50 -14.25 1.41
N ASP A 184 13.30 -13.42 0.73
CA ASP A 184 14.59 -12.96 1.25
C ASP A 184 14.42 -11.69 2.13
N PRO A 185 14.70 -11.75 3.45
CA PRO A 185 14.59 -10.61 4.36
C PRO A 185 15.60 -9.48 4.07
N THR A 186 16.62 -9.77 3.25
CA THR A 186 17.66 -8.82 2.87
C THR A 186 17.47 -8.23 1.47
N GLN A 187 16.47 -8.71 0.72
CA GLN A 187 16.19 -8.19 -0.62
C GLN A 187 15.86 -6.69 -0.56
N ARG A 188 16.49 -5.92 -1.44
CA ARG A 188 16.30 -4.46 -1.56
C ARG A 188 15.37 -4.16 -2.75
N PHE A 189 14.74 -3.00 -2.73
CA PHE A 189 14.01 -2.49 -3.89
C PHE A 189 15.01 -2.21 -5.03
N ASP A 190 14.65 -2.60 -6.25
CA ASP A 190 15.45 -2.37 -7.45
C ASP A 190 15.27 -0.92 -7.92
N ILE A 191 16.00 -0.01 -7.28
CA ILE A 191 16.02 1.42 -7.59
C ILE A 191 17.43 1.78 -8.09
N PRO A 192 17.57 2.46 -9.25
CA PRO A 192 18.86 2.87 -9.79
C PRO A 192 19.61 3.75 -8.80
N ALA A 193 20.92 3.53 -8.65
CA ALA A 193 21.77 4.36 -7.77
C ALA A 193 21.82 5.84 -8.20
N SER A 194 21.47 6.15 -9.46
CA SER A 194 21.36 7.50 -9.97
C SER A 194 20.05 8.22 -9.61
N PHE A 195 19.04 7.50 -9.08
CA PHE A 195 17.78 8.10 -8.70
C PHE A 195 17.96 9.02 -7.48
N ASN A 196 17.48 10.25 -7.60
CA ASN A 196 17.45 11.22 -6.51
C ASN A 196 15.99 11.57 -6.18
N ALA A 197 15.53 11.19 -4.99
CA ALA A 197 14.17 11.49 -4.54
C ALA A 197 13.91 12.99 -4.33
N ASP A 198 14.97 13.76 -4.04
CA ASP A 198 14.92 15.20 -3.78
C ASP A 198 15.16 16.03 -5.05
N GLU A 199 15.23 15.41 -6.22
CA GLU A 199 15.40 16.11 -7.49
C GLU A 199 14.23 17.11 -7.71
N GLY A 200 14.56 18.40 -7.65
CA GLY A 200 13.59 19.50 -7.78
C GLY A 200 13.19 20.16 -6.44
N CYS A 201 13.55 19.59 -5.29
CA CYS A 201 13.43 20.27 -4.00
C CYS A 201 14.54 21.31 -3.86
N LYS A 202 14.29 22.53 -4.35
CA LYS A 202 15.11 23.69 -3.98
C LYS A 202 14.68 24.14 -2.58
N LEU A 203 15.61 24.16 -1.64
CA LEU A 203 15.41 24.91 -0.40
C LEU A 203 15.32 26.39 -0.81
N GLU A 204 14.14 27.00 -0.69
CA GLU A 204 14.05 28.45 -0.66
C GLU A 204 14.75 28.94 0.60
N THR A 205 16.05 29.18 0.50
CA THR A 205 16.79 29.89 1.53
C THR A 205 16.32 31.35 1.54
N THR A 206 15.94 31.80 2.74
CA THR A 206 15.66 33.19 3.16
C THR A 206 14.44 33.89 2.55
N VAL A 207 13.32 33.81 3.27
CA VAL A 207 12.40 34.96 3.37
C VAL A 207 13.08 35.97 4.30
N GLU A 208 13.73 36.98 3.74
CA GLU A 208 14.12 38.16 4.51
C GLU A 208 12.84 38.87 4.95
N TYR A 209 12.56 38.84 6.26
CA TYR A 209 11.59 39.76 6.85
C TYR A 209 12.26 41.14 6.92
N SER A 210 11.85 42.07 6.06
CA SER A 210 12.13 43.49 6.27
C SER A 210 11.32 43.98 7.47
N GLU A 211 12.00 44.56 8.46
CA GLU A 211 11.42 45.29 9.60
C GLU A 211 10.50 46.44 9.17
#